data_AF-W7SI11-F1
#
_entry.id   AF-W7SI11-F1
#
_cell.length_a   1.000
_cell.length_b   1.000
_cell.length_c   1.000
_cell.angle_alpha   90.00
_cell.angle_beta   90.00
_cell.angle_gamma   90.00
#
_symmetry.space_group_name_H-M   'P 1'
#
loop_
_entity.id
_entity.type
_entity.pdbx_description
1 polymer ?
#
loop_
_entity_poly.entity_id
_entity_poly.type
_entity_poly.pdbx_seq_one_letter_code
_entity_poly.pdbx_strand_id
1 'polypeptide(L)'
;MKTTKLRRVLPLVLAATAALGLGIGSAAQASPAMEGDVQLLTTDGNTGLAHTIRGFWGNWQGFGHLDGYNGVTALASTIHFGEEHAFVQHDGGRLSHLIRHNDGTWEAPGVTTAPAGGPLDGLAATDVQDRLTLVGLRGGKVQFATFQDDGTWSSWTDVPSDGKSIRGVAATTDGNGTLIVAELTSDGKTVGVFKRSADNQWSKGNWHAANPYSETATEISAAYATGRLQVAAVETDGRFTEVFHATLSDNNQWTTFQSVGDAAGGFAGPAAHVAVVPWEGDLQLAYSTTDGRVFHTIRFLDGSWQHWGDVEGAAGNITAGPLTMASSTF
;
A
#
# COMPACT_ATOMS: atom_id res chain seq x y z
N MET A 1 -67.53 -23.26 -39.53
CA MET A 1 -66.09 -23.50 -39.27
C MET A 1 -65.47 -22.21 -38.76
N LYS A 2 -65.18 -22.12 -37.46
CA LYS A 2 -64.45 -21.02 -36.82
C LYS A 2 -63.11 -21.60 -36.38
N THR A 3 -62.00 -21.09 -36.91
CA THR A 3 -60.64 -21.53 -36.53
C THR A 3 -59.92 -20.42 -35.77
N THR A 4 -59.56 -20.77 -34.54
CA THR A 4 -58.69 -20.04 -33.61
C THR A 4 -57.27 -19.95 -34.16
N LYS A 5 -56.58 -18.81 -34.03
CA LYS A 5 -55.11 -18.76 -34.06
C LYS A 5 -54.55 -17.87 -32.95
N LEU A 6 -53.52 -18.42 -32.30
CA LEU A 6 -52.80 -17.92 -31.13
C LEU A 6 -51.85 -16.75 -31.43
N ARG A 7 -51.53 -16.06 -30.32
CA ARG A 7 -50.60 -14.94 -30.06
C ARG A 7 -49.20 -15.05 -30.70
N ARG A 8 -48.60 -13.89 -30.97
CA ARG A 8 -47.18 -13.59 -30.69
C ARG A 8 -47.02 -12.15 -30.20
N VAL A 9 -46.36 -12.01 -29.04
CA VAL A 9 -45.85 -10.75 -28.48
C VAL A 9 -44.45 -10.56 -29.07
N LEU A 10 -44.14 -9.39 -29.63
CA LEU A 10 -42.79 -8.99 -30.03
C LEU A 10 -42.23 -7.97 -29.02
N PRO A 11 -40.94 -8.05 -28.65
CA PRO A 11 -40.34 -7.13 -27.69
C PRO A 11 -40.01 -5.78 -28.33
N LEU A 12 -40.11 -4.73 -27.51
CA LEU A 12 -39.78 -3.35 -27.85
C LEU A 12 -38.25 -3.18 -27.86
N VAL A 13 -37.67 -2.84 -29.01
CA VAL A 13 -36.28 -2.41 -29.15
C VAL A 13 -36.24 -0.90 -28.99
N LEU A 14 -35.59 -0.40 -27.93
CA LEU A 14 -35.32 1.02 -27.75
C LEU A 14 -33.92 1.31 -28.32
N ALA A 15 -33.87 2.08 -29.41
CA ALA A 15 -32.64 2.57 -30.00
C ALA A 15 -32.09 3.74 -29.17
N ALA A 16 -30.84 3.63 -28.69
CA ALA A 16 -30.09 4.74 -28.14
C ALA A 16 -29.16 5.31 -29.21
N THR A 17 -29.38 6.56 -29.57
CA THR A 17 -28.58 7.33 -30.53
C THR A 17 -27.24 7.69 -29.90
N ALA A 18 -26.14 7.28 -30.53
CA ALA A 18 -24.78 7.64 -30.11
C ALA A 18 -24.46 9.09 -30.47
N ALA A 19 -24.03 9.88 -29.48
CA ALA A 19 -23.34 11.14 -29.71
C ALA A 19 -21.82 10.90 -29.58
N LEU A 20 -21.10 11.07 -30.68
CA LEU A 20 -19.64 11.06 -30.75
C LEU A 20 -19.11 12.40 -30.22
N GLY A 21 -18.76 12.42 -28.93
CA GLY A 21 -17.86 13.42 -28.35
C GLY A 21 -16.44 12.85 -28.32
N LEU A 22 -15.48 13.58 -28.91
CA LEU A 22 -14.06 13.26 -28.88
C LEU A 22 -13.59 13.28 -27.40
N GLY A 23 -13.02 12.15 -26.97
CA GLY A 23 -12.87 11.77 -25.57
C GLY A 23 -11.95 12.67 -24.74
N ILE A 24 -12.53 13.22 -23.68
CA ILE A 24 -11.87 13.30 -22.38
C ILE A 24 -12.00 11.90 -21.78
N GLY A 25 -10.88 11.17 -21.65
CA GLY A 25 -10.89 9.87 -20.99
C GLY A 25 -11.35 10.04 -19.55
N SER A 26 -12.48 9.44 -19.19
CA SER A 26 -12.94 9.38 -17.81
C SER A 26 -11.89 8.71 -16.93
N ALA A 27 -11.77 9.16 -15.68
CA ALA A 27 -11.07 8.42 -14.62
C ALA A 27 -11.46 6.94 -14.67
N ALA A 28 -10.50 6.07 -14.35
CA ALA A 28 -10.69 4.63 -14.24
C ALA A 28 -12.08 4.31 -13.66
N GLN A 29 -12.88 3.45 -14.33
CA GLN A 29 -14.12 2.95 -13.71
C GLN A 29 -13.72 2.12 -12.49
N ALA A 30 -13.71 2.75 -11.32
CA ALA A 30 -13.52 2.09 -10.05
C ALA A 30 -14.88 1.50 -9.65
N SER A 31 -14.96 0.17 -9.64
CA SER A 31 -16.12 -0.50 -9.03
C SER A 31 -16.20 -0.12 -7.54
N PRO A 32 -17.39 -0.19 -6.90
CA PRO A 32 -17.47 -0.05 -5.45
C PRO A 32 -16.44 -0.95 -4.77
N ALA A 33 -15.76 -0.45 -3.74
CA ALA A 33 -14.86 -1.30 -2.97
C ALA A 33 -15.70 -2.41 -2.32
N MET A 34 -15.23 -3.64 -2.47
CA MET A 34 -15.84 -4.81 -1.84
C MET A 34 -14.95 -5.30 -0.71
N GLU A 35 -15.57 -5.99 0.24
CA GLU A 35 -14.84 -6.75 1.25
C GLU A 35 -13.83 -7.69 0.61
N GLY A 36 -12.61 -7.60 1.12
CA GLY A 36 -11.45 -8.33 0.62
C GLY A 36 -10.86 -7.87 -0.70
N ASP A 37 -11.23 -6.68 -1.17
CA ASP A 37 -10.45 -6.01 -2.19
C ASP A 37 -9.12 -5.51 -1.62
N VAL A 38 -8.08 -5.62 -2.44
CA VAL A 38 -6.79 -4.96 -2.22
C VAL A 38 -6.66 -3.85 -3.24
N GLN A 39 -6.60 -2.62 -2.76
CA GLN A 39 -6.28 -1.43 -3.53
C GLN A 39 -4.76 -1.38 -3.73
N LEU A 40 -4.31 -1.12 -4.96
CA LEU A 40 -2.91 -0.88 -5.28
C LEU A 40 -2.78 0.48 -5.97
N LEU A 41 -1.94 1.34 -5.42
CA LEU A 41 -1.57 2.64 -6.01
C LEU A 41 -0.10 2.62 -6.40
N THR A 42 0.21 3.16 -7.57
CA THR A 42 1.59 3.31 -8.06
C THR A 42 1.72 4.52 -8.98
N THR A 43 2.91 4.75 -9.52
CA THR A 43 3.14 5.76 -10.57
C THR A 43 3.12 5.14 -11.97
N ASP A 44 2.94 5.96 -13.00
CA ASP A 44 2.79 5.54 -14.39
C ASP A 44 4.05 5.66 -15.27
N GLY A 45 5.21 5.85 -14.65
CA GLY A 45 6.50 6.09 -15.32
C GLY A 45 6.71 7.53 -15.78
N ASN A 46 5.63 8.34 -15.79
CA ASN A 46 5.67 9.78 -16.01
C ASN A 46 5.36 10.56 -14.72
N THR A 47 5.50 9.91 -13.55
CA THR A 47 5.19 10.46 -12.22
C THR A 47 3.71 10.77 -11.98
N GLY A 48 2.81 10.34 -12.88
CA GLY A 48 1.37 10.39 -12.70
C GLY A 48 0.90 9.27 -11.77
N LEU A 49 -0.23 9.47 -11.08
CA LEU A 49 -0.80 8.47 -10.18
C LEU A 49 -1.69 7.49 -10.94
N ALA A 50 -1.44 6.19 -10.75
CA ALA A 50 -2.24 5.11 -11.30
C ALA A 50 -2.72 4.16 -10.20
N HIS A 51 -3.84 3.51 -10.46
CA HIS A 51 -4.53 2.66 -9.51
C HIS A 51 -5.06 1.38 -10.17
N THR A 52 -5.05 0.27 -9.44
CA THR A 52 -5.77 -0.95 -9.76
C THR A 52 -6.28 -1.64 -8.49
N ILE A 53 -7.16 -2.62 -8.66
CA ILE A 53 -7.79 -3.37 -7.58
C ILE A 53 -7.65 -4.85 -7.86
N ARG A 54 -7.16 -5.60 -6.86
CA ARG A 54 -7.30 -7.04 -6.83
C ARG A 54 -8.60 -7.37 -6.09
N GLY A 55 -9.57 -7.92 -6.81
CA GLY A 55 -10.81 -8.37 -6.20
C GLY A 55 -10.62 -9.57 -5.27
N PHE A 56 -11.54 -9.79 -4.34
CA PHE A 56 -11.57 -10.97 -3.46
C PHE A 56 -11.33 -12.31 -4.19
N TRP A 57 -11.89 -12.46 -5.39
CA TRP A 57 -11.73 -13.67 -6.23
C TRP A 57 -10.37 -13.78 -6.95
N GLY A 58 -9.48 -12.81 -6.74
CA GLY A 58 -8.13 -12.77 -7.30
C GLY A 58 -8.02 -12.20 -8.72
N ASN A 59 -9.13 -11.74 -9.31
CA ASN A 59 -9.10 -11.01 -10.57
C ASN A 59 -8.62 -9.56 -10.35
N TRP A 60 -7.80 -9.07 -11.28
CA TRP A 60 -7.39 -7.67 -11.29
C TRP A 60 -8.34 -6.83 -12.15
N GLN A 61 -8.59 -5.61 -11.71
CA GLN A 61 -9.16 -4.57 -12.56
C GLN A 61 -8.07 -3.98 -13.47
N GLY A 62 -8.48 -3.35 -14.57
CA GLY A 62 -7.53 -2.61 -15.40
C GLY A 62 -6.92 -1.45 -14.62
N PHE A 63 -5.64 -1.14 -14.83
CA PHE A 63 -5.07 0.10 -14.34
C PHE A 63 -5.83 1.29 -14.90
N GLY A 64 -6.02 2.31 -14.08
CA GLY A 64 -6.42 3.61 -14.58
C GLY A 64 -5.79 4.75 -13.80
N HIS A 65 -5.76 5.90 -14.47
CA HIS A 65 -5.02 7.07 -14.03
C HIS A 65 -5.91 8.01 -13.23
N LEU A 66 -5.31 8.66 -12.23
CA LEU A 66 -5.93 9.70 -11.44
C LEU A 66 -5.38 11.05 -11.89
N ASP A 67 -6.26 11.85 -12.51
CA ASP A 67 -5.90 13.18 -12.98
C ASP A 67 -5.57 14.13 -11.83
N GLY A 68 -4.68 15.09 -12.10
CA GLY A 68 -4.31 16.14 -11.13
C GLY A 68 -3.20 15.76 -10.16
N TYR A 69 -2.70 14.51 -10.21
CA TYR A 69 -1.59 14.03 -9.39
C TYR A 69 -0.39 13.70 -10.27
N ASN A 70 0.54 14.66 -10.41
CA ASN A 70 1.80 14.51 -11.16
C ASN A 70 3.01 14.79 -10.26
N GLY A 71 4.20 14.39 -10.69
CA GLY A 71 5.42 14.57 -9.91
C GLY A 71 5.44 13.73 -8.65
N VAL A 72 4.73 12.59 -8.62
CA VAL A 72 4.65 11.73 -7.43
C VAL A 72 6.02 11.14 -7.09
N THR A 73 6.50 11.38 -5.87
CA THR A 73 7.78 10.88 -5.36
C THR A 73 7.63 9.84 -4.25
N ALA A 74 6.51 9.84 -3.53
CA ALA A 74 6.23 8.88 -2.46
C ALA A 74 4.72 8.71 -2.27
N LEU A 75 4.32 7.52 -1.83
CA LEU A 75 2.93 7.11 -1.67
C LEU A 75 2.77 6.32 -0.37
N ALA A 76 1.66 6.53 0.32
CA ALA A 76 1.19 5.63 1.36
C ALA A 76 -0.34 5.65 1.40
N SER A 77 -0.96 4.51 1.66
CA SER A 77 -2.41 4.42 1.82
C SER A 77 -2.79 3.53 2.99
N THR A 78 -3.97 3.78 3.55
CA THR A 78 -4.62 2.90 4.52
C THR A 78 -6.12 2.94 4.32
N ILE A 79 -6.83 1.94 4.81
CA ILE A 79 -8.28 2.04 4.96
C ILE A 79 -8.59 2.73 6.30
N HIS A 80 -9.53 3.67 6.27
CA HIS A 80 -10.11 4.33 7.44
C HIS A 80 -11.62 4.46 7.21
N PHE A 81 -12.43 3.94 8.13
CA PHE A 81 -13.89 3.84 8.01
C PHE A 81 -14.40 3.26 6.67
N GLY A 82 -13.68 2.29 6.10
CA GLY A 82 -14.05 1.62 4.85
C GLY A 82 -13.73 2.41 3.58
N GLU A 83 -13.07 3.57 3.70
CA GLU A 83 -12.59 4.36 2.57
C GLU A 83 -11.06 4.27 2.48
N GLU A 84 -10.50 4.35 1.29
CA GLU A 84 -9.05 4.40 1.12
C GLU A 84 -8.57 5.84 1.26
N HIS A 85 -7.71 6.06 2.25
CA HIS A 85 -7.03 7.33 2.46
C HIS A 85 -5.61 7.22 1.93
N ALA A 86 -5.34 7.89 0.82
CA ALA A 86 -4.04 7.92 0.18
C ALA A 86 -3.34 9.27 0.41
N PHE A 87 -2.04 9.19 0.66
CA PHE A 87 -1.14 10.31 0.85
C PHE A 87 -0.08 10.29 -0.22
N VAL A 88 0.04 11.41 -0.94
CA VAL A 88 0.88 11.52 -2.13
C VAL A 88 1.83 12.68 -1.95
N GLN A 89 3.13 12.38 -1.87
CA GLN A 89 4.13 13.43 -1.94
C GLN A 89 4.46 13.72 -3.39
N HIS A 90 4.50 15.01 -3.72
CA HIS A 90 4.87 15.51 -5.03
C HIS A 90 6.27 16.14 -5.01
N ASP A 91 6.84 16.34 -6.20
CA ASP A 91 8.02 17.16 -6.43
C ASP A 91 7.90 18.51 -5.71
N GLY A 92 8.97 18.93 -5.05
CA GLY A 92 8.98 20.12 -4.20
C GLY A 92 8.40 19.91 -2.80
N GLY A 93 7.98 18.69 -2.44
CA GLY A 93 7.64 18.30 -1.07
C GLY A 93 6.21 18.61 -0.65
N ARG A 94 5.32 18.93 -1.61
CA ARG A 94 3.89 19.11 -1.31
C ARG A 94 3.27 17.74 -1.03
N LEU A 95 2.58 17.62 0.09
CA LEU A 95 1.83 16.42 0.46
C LEU A 95 0.34 16.63 0.18
N SER A 96 -0.25 15.74 -0.62
CA SER A 96 -1.69 15.66 -0.86
C SER A 96 -2.30 14.54 -0.04
N HIS A 97 -3.57 14.69 0.32
CA HIS A 97 -4.43 13.64 0.85
C HIS A 97 -5.61 13.51 -0.12
N LEU A 98 -5.89 12.30 -0.58
CA LEU A 98 -7.04 11.99 -1.41
C LEU A 98 -7.75 10.76 -0.88
N ILE A 99 -9.07 10.73 -1.05
CA ILE A 99 -9.92 9.67 -0.57
C ILE A 99 -10.54 8.94 -1.75
N ARG A 100 -10.46 7.62 -1.75
CA ARG A 100 -11.32 6.76 -2.57
C ARG A 100 -12.51 6.35 -1.73
N HIS A 101 -13.68 6.82 -2.11
CA HIS A 101 -14.92 6.47 -1.45
C HIS A 101 -15.28 5.00 -1.70
N ASN A 102 -16.05 4.43 -0.78
CA ASN A 102 -16.49 3.03 -0.88
C ASN A 102 -17.36 2.78 -2.13
N ASP A 103 -18.00 3.82 -2.68
CA ASP A 103 -18.77 3.73 -3.93
C ASP A 103 -17.88 3.69 -5.20
N GLY A 104 -16.56 3.79 -5.05
CA GLY A 104 -15.58 3.78 -6.13
C GLY A 104 -15.21 5.17 -6.64
N THR A 105 -15.90 6.23 -6.20
CA THR A 105 -15.53 7.59 -6.61
C THR A 105 -14.29 8.08 -5.89
N TRP A 106 -13.50 8.92 -6.57
CA TRP A 106 -12.37 9.61 -5.96
C TRP A 106 -12.78 11.02 -5.60
N GLU A 107 -12.34 11.46 -4.43
CA GLU A 107 -12.51 12.85 -4.01
C GLU A 107 -11.78 13.81 -4.97
N ALA A 108 -12.33 15.00 -5.17
CA ALA A 108 -11.68 16.02 -5.98
C ALA A 108 -10.36 16.50 -5.34
N PRO A 109 -9.32 16.83 -6.14
CA PRO A 109 -8.05 17.29 -5.61
C PRO A 109 -8.17 18.52 -4.71
N GLY A 110 -7.58 18.45 -3.51
CA GLY A 110 -7.47 19.57 -2.58
C GLY A 110 -8.67 19.79 -1.66
N VAL A 111 -9.68 18.92 -1.68
CA VAL A 111 -10.79 18.96 -0.72
C VAL A 111 -10.30 18.52 0.67
N THR A 112 -9.64 17.38 0.76
CA THR A 112 -9.02 16.90 2.00
C THR A 112 -7.57 17.37 2.13
N THR A 113 -7.20 17.81 3.34
CA THR A 113 -5.85 18.30 3.64
C THR A 113 -4.98 17.24 4.29
N ALA A 114 -3.70 17.24 3.94
CA ALA A 114 -2.64 16.50 4.60
C ALA A 114 -2.00 17.33 5.75
N PRO A 115 -1.29 16.72 6.71
CA PRO A 115 -0.59 17.48 7.74
C PRO A 115 0.51 18.36 7.14
N ALA A 116 0.63 19.59 7.61
CA ALA A 116 1.72 20.50 7.22
C ALA A 116 3.06 20.02 7.79
N GLY A 117 4.18 20.26 7.10
CA GLY A 117 5.50 19.85 7.62
C GLY A 117 6.67 20.00 6.65
N GLY A 118 6.42 20.25 5.37
CA GLY A 118 7.47 20.23 4.34
C GLY A 118 7.80 18.80 3.89
N PRO A 119 8.79 18.64 3.00
CA PRO A 119 9.10 17.35 2.37
C PRO A 119 9.44 16.26 3.40
N LEU A 120 9.11 15.04 3.03
CA LEU A 120 9.42 13.79 3.72
C LEU A 120 10.35 12.94 2.86
N ASP A 121 11.27 12.25 3.51
CA ASP A 121 12.17 11.26 2.90
C ASP A 121 11.55 9.85 2.88
N GLY A 122 10.45 9.65 3.62
CA GLY A 122 9.72 8.39 3.74
C GLY A 122 8.35 8.63 4.35
N LEU A 123 7.38 7.79 3.97
CA LEU A 123 5.96 8.01 4.24
C LEU A 123 5.26 6.67 4.49
N ALA A 124 4.48 6.59 5.56
CA ALA A 124 3.60 5.45 5.85
C ALA A 124 2.29 5.95 6.47
N ALA A 125 1.19 5.25 6.21
CA ALA A 125 -0.13 5.57 6.74
C ALA A 125 -0.75 4.33 7.38
N THR A 126 -1.50 4.53 8.46
CA THR A 126 -2.26 3.46 9.12
C THR A 126 -3.44 4.05 9.89
N ASP A 127 -4.45 3.25 10.17
CA ASP A 127 -5.50 3.60 11.12
C ASP A 127 -5.23 2.94 12.47
N VAL A 128 -5.32 3.70 13.56
CA VAL A 128 -5.12 3.19 14.92
C VAL A 128 -6.36 3.48 15.76
N GLN A 129 -7.29 2.55 15.83
CA GLN A 129 -8.58 2.73 16.51
C GLN A 129 -9.32 3.97 16.01
N ASP A 130 -9.70 3.96 14.73
CA ASP A 130 -10.49 5.02 14.10
C ASP A 130 -9.73 6.36 14.07
N ARG A 131 -8.40 6.28 14.09
CA ARG A 131 -7.51 7.42 14.09
C ARG A 131 -6.51 7.30 12.95
N LEU A 132 -6.83 7.97 11.85
CA LEU A 132 -5.93 8.08 10.73
C LEU A 132 -4.60 8.69 11.19
N THR A 133 -3.52 7.93 11.00
CA THR A 133 -2.18 8.23 11.51
C THR A 133 -1.20 8.19 10.36
N LEU A 134 -0.43 9.27 10.22
CA LEU A 134 0.63 9.37 9.24
C LEU A 134 1.98 9.33 9.94
N VAL A 135 2.89 8.51 9.45
CA VAL A 135 4.29 8.42 9.90
C VAL A 135 5.18 8.92 8.77
N GLY A 136 6.06 9.86 9.11
CA GLY A 136 6.94 10.54 8.17
C GLY A 136 8.39 10.49 8.63
N LEU A 137 9.30 10.34 7.68
CA LEU A 137 10.74 10.46 7.89
C LEU A 137 11.22 11.82 7.36
N ARG A 138 12.03 12.54 8.13
CA ARG A 138 12.67 13.79 7.69
C ARG A 138 14.06 13.95 8.28
N GLY A 139 15.07 14.07 7.43
CA GLY A 139 16.46 14.27 7.85
C GLY A 139 16.94 13.19 8.81
N GLY A 140 16.52 11.94 8.59
CA GLY A 140 16.87 10.79 9.43
C GLY A 140 16.06 10.62 10.71
N LYS A 141 15.06 11.49 10.98
CA LYS A 141 14.17 11.42 12.15
C LYS A 141 12.77 10.96 11.76
N VAL A 142 12.20 10.05 12.54
CA VAL A 142 10.85 9.56 12.35
C VAL A 142 9.88 10.33 13.24
N GLN A 143 8.78 10.79 12.66
CA GLN A 143 7.74 11.54 13.34
C GLN A 143 6.37 10.99 12.92
N PHE A 144 5.34 11.25 13.72
CA PHE A 144 3.96 10.92 13.35
C PHE A 144 3.01 12.08 13.64
N ALA A 145 1.92 12.14 12.89
CA ALA A 145 0.80 13.05 13.10
C ALA A 145 -0.51 12.27 13.00
N THR A 146 -1.54 12.69 13.75
CA THR A 146 -2.85 12.02 13.77
C THR A 146 -3.96 12.98 13.40
N PHE A 147 -4.95 12.47 12.66
CA PHE A 147 -6.14 13.22 12.28
C PHE A 147 -7.13 13.28 13.45
N GLN A 148 -7.49 14.47 13.89
CA GLN A 148 -8.26 14.73 15.10
C GLN A 148 -9.76 14.77 14.83
N ASP A 149 -10.57 14.60 15.87
CA ASP A 149 -12.04 14.62 15.77
C ASP A 149 -12.60 15.97 15.32
N ASP A 150 -11.79 17.03 15.45
CA ASP A 150 -12.12 18.38 14.98
C ASP A 150 -11.82 18.59 13.47
N GLY A 151 -11.41 17.53 12.76
CA GLY A 151 -11.08 17.57 11.34
C GLY A 151 -9.71 18.17 11.04
N THR A 152 -8.85 18.37 12.04
CA THR A 152 -7.49 18.90 11.86
C THR A 152 -6.42 17.84 12.10
N TRP A 153 -5.19 18.09 11.64
CA TRP A 153 -4.05 17.24 11.97
C TRP A 153 -3.33 17.74 13.22
N SER A 154 -2.87 16.82 14.06
CA SER A 154 -1.94 17.16 15.13
C SER A 154 -0.63 17.72 14.58
N SER A 155 0.13 18.38 15.46
CA SER A 155 1.56 18.62 15.17
C SER A 155 2.31 17.28 15.07
N TRP A 156 3.37 17.26 14.26
CA TRP A 156 4.29 16.13 14.18
C TRP A 156 4.99 15.93 15.53
N THR A 157 4.97 14.69 16.00
CA THR A 157 5.63 14.26 17.24
C THR A 157 6.63 13.15 16.94
N ASP A 158 7.77 13.17 17.62
CA ASP A 158 8.84 12.20 17.36
C ASP A 158 8.43 10.76 17.74
N VAL A 159 8.81 9.82 16.89
CA VAL A 159 8.92 8.40 17.23
C VAL A 159 10.31 8.19 17.85
N PRO A 160 10.45 7.47 18.98
CA PRO A 160 11.77 7.15 19.51
C PRO A 160 12.52 6.29 18.50
N SER A 161 13.71 6.72 18.07
CA SER A 161 14.58 5.94 17.17
C SER A 161 15.87 5.48 17.85
N ASP A 162 15.91 5.48 19.19
CA ASP A 162 17.08 5.15 20.03
C ASP A 162 18.39 5.87 19.61
N GLY A 163 18.27 7.08 19.07
CA GLY A 163 19.41 7.86 18.57
C GLY A 163 20.01 7.39 17.24
N LYS A 164 19.36 6.45 16.53
CA LYS A 164 19.75 6.03 15.18
C LYS A 164 19.23 7.00 14.14
N SER A 165 20.00 7.15 13.05
CA SER A 165 19.51 7.80 11.84
C SER A 165 18.77 6.77 11.00
N ILE A 166 17.63 7.15 10.45
CA ILE A 166 16.72 6.26 9.71
C ILE A 166 16.68 6.64 8.22
N ARG A 167 16.48 5.67 7.33
CA ARG A 167 16.29 5.89 5.87
C ARG A 167 14.95 5.39 5.33
N GLY A 168 14.26 4.52 6.06
CA GLY A 168 12.99 3.94 5.64
C GLY A 168 12.07 3.72 6.82
N VAL A 169 10.78 3.86 6.58
CA VAL A 169 9.73 3.73 7.60
C VAL A 169 8.56 2.94 7.05
N ALA A 170 7.96 2.11 7.90
CA ALA A 170 6.67 1.48 7.67
C ALA A 170 5.82 1.57 8.95
N ALA A 171 4.50 1.60 8.80
CA ALA A 171 3.59 1.72 9.94
C ALA A 171 2.37 0.82 9.76
N THR A 172 1.90 0.23 10.86
CA THR A 172 0.68 -0.59 10.92
C THR A 172 0.11 -0.51 12.34
N THR A 173 -1.07 -1.07 12.55
CA THR A 173 -1.62 -1.33 13.89
C THR A 173 -1.70 -2.83 14.19
N ASP A 174 -1.76 -3.20 15.47
CA ASP A 174 -2.12 -4.56 15.91
C ASP A 174 -3.64 -4.82 15.95
N GLY A 175 -4.45 -3.80 15.59
CA GLY A 175 -5.92 -3.83 15.65
C GLY A 175 -6.49 -3.57 17.06
N ASN A 176 -5.63 -3.42 18.08
CA ASN A 176 -6.02 -3.23 19.48
C ASN A 176 -5.54 -1.88 20.03
N GLY A 177 -5.32 -0.89 19.17
CA GLY A 177 -4.94 0.47 19.54
C GLY A 177 -3.44 0.68 19.72
N THR A 178 -2.61 -0.28 19.33
CA THR A 178 -1.16 -0.08 19.27
C THR A 178 -0.79 0.42 17.88
N LEU A 179 -0.08 1.56 17.81
CA LEU A 179 0.68 1.93 16.61
C LEU A 179 2.00 1.16 16.62
N ILE A 180 2.32 0.50 15.51
CA ILE A 180 3.59 -0.16 15.28
C ILE A 180 4.33 0.61 14.19
N VAL A 181 5.53 1.08 14.51
CA VAL A 181 6.44 1.73 13.55
C VAL A 181 7.67 0.85 13.37
N ALA A 182 7.92 0.44 12.13
CA ALA A 182 9.16 -0.20 11.72
C ALA A 182 10.10 0.82 11.09
N GLU A 183 11.36 0.83 11.50
CA GLU A 183 12.38 1.79 11.07
C GLU A 183 13.58 1.05 10.49
N LEU A 184 13.98 1.42 9.27
CA LEU A 184 15.21 0.92 8.64
C LEU A 184 16.36 1.90 8.88
N THR A 185 17.44 1.44 9.51
CA THR A 185 18.61 2.26 9.81
C THR A 185 19.25 2.83 8.55
N SER A 186 19.87 4.00 8.68
CA SER A 186 20.46 4.74 7.55
C SER A 186 21.64 4.06 6.88
N ASP A 187 22.15 2.94 7.40
CA ASP A 187 23.12 2.06 6.74
C ASP A 187 22.48 0.87 6.02
N GLY A 188 21.15 0.70 6.15
CA GLY A 188 20.34 -0.37 5.59
C GLY A 188 20.59 -1.74 6.24
N LYS A 189 21.18 -1.80 7.44
CA LYS A 189 21.59 -3.06 8.07
C LYS A 189 20.66 -3.58 9.15
N THR A 190 19.78 -2.74 9.70
CA THR A 190 18.96 -3.12 10.86
C THR A 190 17.55 -2.54 10.73
N VAL A 191 16.56 -3.37 11.03
CA VAL A 191 15.17 -2.93 11.23
C VAL A 191 14.89 -2.86 12.72
N GLY A 192 14.37 -1.74 13.19
CA GLY A 192 13.87 -1.54 14.55
C GLY A 192 12.36 -1.48 14.55
N VAL A 193 11.72 -1.98 15.61
CA VAL A 193 10.28 -1.85 15.81
C VAL A 193 9.99 -1.13 17.12
N PHE A 194 9.16 -0.09 17.03
CA PHE A 194 8.64 0.68 18.15
C PHE A 194 7.13 0.52 18.19
N LYS A 195 6.61 0.23 19.38
CA LYS A 195 5.17 0.09 19.63
C LYS A 195 4.72 1.23 20.53
N ARG A 196 3.70 1.96 20.11
CA ARG A 196 3.03 2.98 20.92
C ARG A 196 1.69 2.44 21.37
N SER A 197 1.54 2.20 22.66
CA SER A 197 0.29 1.72 23.24
C SER A 197 -0.78 2.83 23.28
N ALA A 198 -2.03 2.41 23.51
CA ALA A 198 -3.19 3.31 23.61
C ALA A 198 -3.07 4.37 24.73
N ASP A 199 -2.27 4.10 25.77
CA ASP A 199 -1.93 5.05 26.84
C ASP A 199 -0.78 6.01 26.47
N ASN A 200 -0.41 6.06 25.19
CA ASN A 200 0.60 6.94 24.61
C ASN A 200 2.05 6.65 25.05
N GLN A 201 2.32 5.44 25.56
CA GLN A 201 3.68 5.03 25.93
C GLN A 201 4.38 4.33 24.77
N TRP A 202 5.65 4.65 24.57
CA TRP A 202 6.49 3.97 23.60
C TRP A 202 7.26 2.81 24.25
N SER A 203 7.37 1.70 23.52
CA SER A 203 8.30 0.62 23.85
C SER A 203 9.75 1.06 23.65
N LYS A 204 10.69 0.28 24.20
CA LYS A 204 12.08 0.30 23.70
C LYS A 204 12.13 -0.26 22.28
N GLY A 205 13.13 0.14 21.50
CA GLY A 205 13.34 -0.40 20.15
C GLY A 205 13.68 -1.88 20.18
N ASN A 206 12.98 -2.68 19.39
CA ASN A 206 13.32 -4.07 19.11
C ASN A 206 14.08 -4.15 17.78
N TRP A 207 15.41 -4.17 17.86
CA TRP A 207 16.31 -4.12 16.71
C TRP A 207 16.72 -5.52 16.23
N HIS A 208 16.62 -5.75 14.93
CA HIS A 208 17.00 -6.98 14.26
C HIS A 208 17.81 -6.70 12.99
N ALA A 209 18.79 -7.56 12.70
CA ALA A 209 19.53 -7.45 11.45
C ALA A 209 18.56 -7.60 10.27
N ALA A 210 18.60 -6.65 9.35
CA ALA A 210 17.78 -6.71 8.15
C ALA A 210 18.24 -7.85 7.21
N ASN A 211 19.49 -8.31 7.33
CA ASN A 211 20.04 -9.38 6.51
C ASN A 211 20.79 -10.45 7.34
N PRO A 212 20.97 -11.66 6.78
CA PRO A 212 21.98 -12.63 7.21
C PRO A 212 23.24 -12.71 6.30
N TYR A 213 23.24 -12.14 5.09
CA TYR A 213 24.28 -12.35 4.05
C TYR A 213 25.10 -11.11 3.61
N SER A 214 25.20 -10.08 4.46
CA SER A 214 25.95 -8.81 4.24
C SER A 214 25.35 -7.78 3.27
N GLU A 215 24.12 -7.99 2.81
CA GLU A 215 23.35 -7.12 1.91
C GLU A 215 22.80 -5.85 2.60
N THR A 216 22.34 -4.87 1.83
CA THR A 216 21.81 -3.60 2.33
C THR A 216 20.34 -3.49 1.97
N ALA A 217 19.47 -3.35 2.97
CA ALA A 217 18.08 -3.00 2.73
C ALA A 217 17.97 -1.53 2.29
N THR A 218 17.12 -1.29 1.32
CA THR A 218 16.86 0.02 0.70
C THR A 218 15.47 0.53 1.03
N GLU A 219 14.51 -0.38 1.21
CA GLU A 219 13.11 -0.08 1.53
C GLU A 219 12.55 -1.15 2.47
N ILE A 220 11.55 -0.78 3.27
CA ILE A 220 10.75 -1.72 4.08
C ILE A 220 9.25 -1.41 3.93
N SER A 221 8.43 -2.46 4.03
CA SER A 221 6.98 -2.36 4.23
C SER A 221 6.57 -3.33 5.33
N ALA A 222 5.53 -3.00 6.09
CA ALA A 222 5.09 -3.80 7.22
C ALA A 222 3.57 -3.88 7.33
N ALA A 223 3.09 -5.04 7.74
CA ALA A 223 1.68 -5.32 7.99
C ALA A 223 1.56 -6.23 9.21
N TYR A 224 0.56 -6.01 10.05
CA TYR A 224 0.29 -6.92 11.16
C TYR A 224 -0.75 -7.95 10.75
N ALA A 225 -0.39 -9.23 10.83
CA ALA A 225 -1.26 -10.35 10.48
C ALA A 225 -1.09 -11.47 11.50
N THR A 226 -2.19 -11.93 12.11
CA THR A 226 -2.24 -13.16 12.93
C THR A 226 -1.26 -13.20 14.11
N GLY A 227 -1.19 -12.12 14.91
CA GLY A 227 -0.31 -12.07 16.09
C GLY A 227 1.18 -11.90 15.75
N ARG A 228 1.46 -11.45 14.52
CA ARG A 228 2.82 -11.24 14.00
C ARG A 228 2.85 -10.00 13.15
N LEU A 229 3.87 -9.17 13.38
CA LEU A 229 4.28 -8.18 12.39
C LEU A 229 5.01 -8.91 11.26
N GLN A 230 4.52 -8.75 10.04
CA GLN A 230 5.18 -9.17 8.80
C GLN A 230 5.98 -7.97 8.28
N VAL A 231 7.25 -8.18 7.95
CA VAL A 231 8.11 -7.13 7.41
C VAL A 231 8.76 -7.63 6.13
N ALA A 232 8.47 -6.93 5.03
CA ALA A 232 9.15 -7.11 3.76
C ALA A 232 10.22 -6.03 3.60
N ALA A 233 11.33 -6.37 2.96
CA ALA A 233 12.42 -5.44 2.65
C ALA A 233 12.90 -5.64 1.22
N VAL A 234 13.23 -4.55 0.53
CA VAL A 234 14.01 -4.62 -0.72
C VAL A 234 15.49 -4.57 -0.35
N GLU A 235 16.21 -5.67 -0.56
CA GLU A 235 17.63 -5.79 -0.26
C GLU A 235 18.49 -5.80 -1.51
N THR A 236 19.74 -5.37 -1.38
CA THR A 236 20.73 -5.39 -2.45
C THR A 236 22.14 -5.73 -2.00
N ASP A 237 22.84 -6.52 -2.81
CA ASP A 237 24.29 -6.74 -2.73
C ASP A 237 25.10 -5.76 -3.62
N GLY A 238 24.42 -4.80 -4.27
CA GLY A 238 24.97 -3.86 -5.24
C GLY A 238 24.99 -4.38 -6.69
N ARG A 239 24.58 -5.63 -6.93
CA ARG A 239 24.43 -6.23 -8.28
C ARG A 239 23.01 -6.71 -8.54
N PHE A 240 22.35 -7.23 -7.52
CA PHE A 240 20.99 -7.74 -7.56
C PHE A 240 20.15 -7.06 -6.48
N THR A 241 18.84 -6.98 -6.74
CA THR A 241 17.85 -6.49 -5.79
C THR A 241 16.70 -7.47 -5.68
N GLU A 242 16.30 -7.83 -4.47
CA GLU A 242 15.24 -8.83 -4.23
C GLU A 242 14.41 -8.46 -2.99
N VAL A 243 13.19 -8.99 -2.93
CA VAL A 243 12.34 -8.89 -1.75
C VAL A 243 12.69 -10.00 -0.76
N PHE A 244 13.00 -9.60 0.46
CA PHE A 244 13.18 -10.47 1.63
C PHE A 244 12.05 -10.25 2.62
N HIS A 245 11.79 -11.25 3.46
CA HIS A 245 10.72 -11.21 4.44
C HIS A 245 11.10 -11.84 5.79
N ALA A 246 10.67 -11.20 6.88
CA ALA A 246 10.78 -11.70 8.25
C ALA A 246 9.48 -11.46 9.04
N THR A 247 9.33 -12.17 10.15
CA THR A 247 8.23 -11.95 11.09
C THR A 247 8.75 -11.60 12.48
N LEU A 248 8.05 -10.69 13.16
CA LEU A 248 8.21 -10.42 14.58
C LEU A 248 6.95 -10.89 15.31
N SER A 249 7.11 -11.89 16.17
CA SER A 249 6.03 -12.39 17.04
C SER A 249 5.71 -11.44 18.19
N ASP A 250 4.53 -11.59 18.79
CA ASP A 250 4.12 -10.82 19.99
C ASP A 250 5.03 -11.00 21.20
N ASN A 251 5.75 -12.13 21.26
CA ASN A 251 6.79 -12.39 22.26
C ASN A 251 8.13 -11.69 21.92
N ASN A 252 8.11 -10.73 20.99
CA ASN A 252 9.25 -9.94 20.56
C ASN A 252 10.39 -10.76 19.94
N GLN A 253 10.08 -11.94 19.40
CA GLN A 253 11.06 -12.79 18.71
C GLN A 253 10.94 -12.63 17.20
N TRP A 254 12.06 -12.29 16.58
CA TRP A 254 12.22 -12.22 15.13
C TRP A 254 12.56 -13.58 14.53
N THR A 255 12.03 -13.86 13.34
CA THR A 255 12.67 -14.78 12.40
C THR A 255 13.75 -14.03 11.63
N THR A 256 14.70 -14.74 11.03
CA THR A 256 15.63 -14.12 10.09
C THR A 256 14.90 -13.71 8.81
N PHE A 257 15.39 -12.69 8.14
CA PHE A 257 14.97 -12.35 6.78
C PHE A 257 15.36 -13.49 5.81
N GLN A 258 14.42 -13.87 4.95
CA GLN A 258 14.59 -14.92 3.94
C GLN A 258 14.10 -14.43 2.58
N SER A 259 14.72 -14.90 1.50
CA SER A 259 14.32 -14.58 0.13
C SER A 259 12.87 -15.00 -0.12
N VAL A 260 12.07 -14.05 -0.62
CA VAL A 260 10.70 -14.35 -1.07
C VAL A 260 10.75 -15.02 -2.45
N GLY A 261 11.72 -14.69 -3.31
CA GLY A 261 11.87 -15.33 -4.61
C GLY A 261 12.07 -16.85 -4.50
N ASP A 262 12.94 -17.30 -3.61
CA ASP A 262 13.16 -18.72 -3.33
C ASP A 262 11.88 -19.42 -2.84
N ALA A 263 11.09 -18.73 -2.01
CA ALA A 263 9.87 -19.27 -1.43
C ALA A 263 8.67 -19.26 -2.41
N ALA A 264 8.59 -18.25 -3.27
CA ALA A 264 7.49 -18.00 -4.21
C ALA A 264 7.76 -18.53 -5.63
N GLY A 265 8.62 -19.54 -5.76
CA GLY A 265 8.82 -20.26 -7.02
C GLY A 265 9.73 -19.56 -8.04
N GLY A 266 10.54 -18.59 -7.62
CA GLY A 266 11.63 -18.00 -8.40
C GLY A 266 11.68 -16.46 -8.35
N PHE A 267 12.73 -15.93 -8.97
CA PHE A 267 12.95 -14.50 -9.14
C PHE A 267 12.11 -13.95 -10.30
N ALA A 268 11.21 -13.00 -10.03
CA ALA A 268 10.35 -12.40 -11.07
C ALA A 268 10.96 -11.14 -11.73
N GLY A 269 11.95 -10.52 -11.08
CA GLY A 269 12.71 -9.38 -11.59
C GLY A 269 13.37 -8.58 -10.47
N PRO A 270 14.33 -7.66 -10.78
CA PRO A 270 15.02 -6.89 -9.76
C PRO A 270 14.06 -5.95 -9.05
N ALA A 271 13.89 -6.11 -7.74
CA ALA A 271 12.94 -5.33 -6.96
C ALA A 271 13.37 -3.85 -6.81
N ALA A 272 12.41 -2.94 -6.88
CA ALA A 272 12.58 -1.51 -6.65
C ALA A 272 11.79 -1.03 -5.42
N HIS A 273 10.51 -1.39 -5.34
CA HIS A 273 9.62 -1.01 -4.23
C HIS A 273 8.77 -2.19 -3.79
N VAL A 274 8.33 -2.21 -2.54
CA VAL A 274 7.50 -3.29 -1.98
C VAL A 274 6.39 -2.74 -1.09
N ALA A 275 5.20 -3.32 -1.19
CA ALA A 275 4.13 -3.10 -0.22
C ALA A 275 3.58 -4.42 0.27
N VAL A 276 3.08 -4.41 1.50
CA VAL A 276 2.38 -5.54 2.11
C VAL A 276 1.14 -5.07 2.85
N VAL A 277 0.07 -5.86 2.79
CA VAL A 277 -1.15 -5.64 3.59
C VAL A 277 -1.70 -6.98 4.09
N PRO A 278 -2.33 -7.02 5.27
CA PRO A 278 -2.98 -8.22 5.75
C PRO A 278 -4.33 -8.39 5.06
N TRP A 279 -4.74 -9.63 4.81
CA TRP A 279 -6.11 -9.94 4.40
C TRP A 279 -6.50 -11.34 4.87
N GLU A 280 -7.55 -11.46 5.68
CA GLU A 280 -8.00 -12.72 6.32
C GLU A 280 -6.88 -13.53 7.00
N GLY A 281 -5.82 -12.85 7.47
CA GLY A 281 -4.65 -13.48 8.09
C GLY A 281 -3.54 -13.88 7.12
N ASP A 282 -3.82 -13.90 5.82
CA ASP A 282 -2.80 -13.98 4.78
C ASP A 282 -2.10 -12.62 4.60
N LEU A 283 -0.88 -12.64 4.06
CA LEU A 283 -0.17 -11.44 3.65
C LEU A 283 -0.27 -11.30 2.14
N GLN A 284 -0.85 -10.21 1.67
CA GLN A 284 -0.77 -9.80 0.27
C GLN A 284 0.53 -9.01 0.10
N LEU A 285 1.33 -9.36 -0.90
CA LEU A 285 2.59 -8.69 -1.20
C LEU A 285 2.64 -8.33 -2.68
N ALA A 286 2.87 -7.06 -2.96
CA ALA A 286 3.18 -6.58 -4.29
C ALA A 286 4.54 -5.90 -4.30
N TYR A 287 5.27 -6.03 -5.40
CA TYR A 287 6.50 -5.27 -5.61
C TYR A 287 6.61 -4.81 -7.06
N SER A 288 7.21 -3.64 -7.27
CA SER A 288 7.59 -3.17 -8.60
C SER A 288 9.05 -3.48 -8.87
N THR A 289 9.36 -3.79 -10.12
CA THR A 289 10.74 -4.00 -10.56
C THR A 289 11.40 -2.70 -11.01
N THR A 290 12.72 -2.71 -11.15
CA THR A 290 13.50 -1.56 -11.63
C THR A 290 13.21 -1.16 -13.07
N ASP A 291 12.60 -2.04 -13.87
CA ASP A 291 12.07 -1.77 -15.22
C ASP A 291 10.57 -1.44 -15.23
N GLY A 292 9.94 -1.34 -14.06
CA GLY A 292 8.58 -0.83 -13.89
C GLY A 292 7.46 -1.86 -14.00
N ARG A 293 7.76 -3.16 -13.97
CA ARG A 293 6.74 -4.22 -13.93
C ARG A 293 6.23 -4.42 -12.52
N VAL A 294 5.01 -4.94 -12.36
CA VAL A 294 4.42 -5.24 -11.05
C VAL A 294 4.13 -6.73 -10.91
N PHE A 295 4.56 -7.31 -9.79
CA PHE A 295 4.28 -8.70 -9.42
C PHE A 295 3.59 -8.77 -8.08
N HIS A 296 2.77 -9.81 -7.91
CA HIS A 296 2.02 -10.07 -6.68
C HIS A 296 2.18 -11.52 -6.23
N THR A 297 2.25 -11.73 -4.91
CA THR A 297 2.17 -13.04 -4.28
C THR A 297 1.40 -12.97 -2.96
N ILE A 298 1.08 -14.13 -2.40
CA ILE A 298 0.39 -14.29 -1.12
C ILE A 298 1.25 -15.16 -0.22
N ARG A 299 1.47 -14.72 1.01
CA ARG A 299 1.94 -15.60 2.08
C ARG A 299 0.72 -16.10 2.83
N PHE A 300 0.45 -17.40 2.72
CA PHE A 300 -0.66 -18.02 3.42
C PHE A 300 -0.40 -18.07 4.93
N LEU A 301 -1.48 -18.21 5.70
CA LEU A 301 -1.43 -18.36 7.15
C LEU A 301 -0.51 -19.50 7.63
N ASP A 302 -0.42 -20.59 6.86
CA ASP A 302 0.48 -21.72 7.14
C ASP A 302 1.97 -21.41 6.89
N GLY A 303 2.26 -20.24 6.30
CA GLY A 303 3.57 -19.73 6.00
C GLY A 303 4.13 -20.11 4.63
N SER A 304 3.39 -20.89 3.84
CA SER A 304 3.72 -21.14 2.45
C SER A 304 3.45 -19.91 1.59
N TRP A 305 4.16 -19.80 0.46
CA TRP A 305 3.99 -18.70 -0.48
C TRP A 305 3.32 -19.20 -1.77
N GLN A 306 2.41 -18.40 -2.29
CA GLN A 306 1.94 -18.53 -3.64
C GLN A 306 3.09 -18.24 -4.63
N HIS A 307 3.02 -18.79 -5.83
CA HIS A 307 3.91 -18.36 -6.90
C HIS A 307 3.62 -16.91 -7.32
N TRP A 308 4.63 -16.20 -7.82
CA TRP A 308 4.43 -14.86 -8.39
C TRP A 308 3.41 -14.85 -9.52
N GLY A 309 2.48 -13.90 -9.46
CA GLY A 309 1.61 -13.50 -10.56
C GLY A 309 2.07 -12.19 -11.20
N ASP A 310 2.01 -12.12 -12.53
CA ASP A 310 2.24 -10.90 -13.30
C ASP A 310 0.97 -10.02 -13.24
N VAL A 311 1.06 -8.88 -12.56
CA VAL A 311 -0.08 -7.97 -12.40
C VAL A 311 -0.35 -7.23 -13.71
N GLU A 312 0.67 -6.84 -14.46
CA GLU A 312 0.48 -6.12 -15.73
C GLU A 312 -0.18 -7.00 -16.79
N GLY A 313 0.15 -8.29 -16.80
CA GLY A 313 -0.53 -9.26 -17.65
C GLY A 313 -2.03 -9.37 -17.38
N ALA A 314 -2.48 -9.06 -16.15
CA ALA A 314 -3.88 -9.13 -15.74
C ALA A 314 -4.61 -7.78 -15.73
N ALA A 315 -3.91 -6.71 -15.36
CA ALA A 315 -4.43 -5.36 -15.15
C ALA A 315 -4.08 -4.39 -16.31
N GLY A 316 -3.27 -4.82 -17.28
CA GLY A 316 -2.72 -3.95 -18.31
C GLY A 316 -1.36 -3.36 -17.92
N ASN A 317 -0.62 -2.88 -18.91
CA ASN A 317 0.74 -2.40 -18.70
C ASN A 317 0.75 -1.02 -18.04
N ILE A 318 1.68 -0.84 -17.11
CA ILE A 318 2.03 0.45 -16.52
C ILE A 318 3.57 0.56 -16.55
N THR A 319 4.13 1.63 -16.00
CA THR A 319 5.56 1.68 -15.69
C THR A 319 5.67 2.08 -14.23
N ALA A 320 5.45 1.09 -13.37
CA ALA A 320 5.32 1.30 -11.94
C ALA A 320 6.61 1.84 -11.32
N GLY A 321 6.48 2.85 -10.46
CA GLY A 321 7.52 3.32 -9.56
C GLY A 321 7.21 2.91 -8.12
N PRO A 322 7.27 3.85 -7.15
CA PRO A 322 6.79 3.61 -5.80
C PRO A 322 5.37 3.04 -5.84
N LEU A 323 5.08 2.10 -4.94
CA LEU A 323 3.74 1.54 -4.81
C LEU A 323 3.33 1.42 -3.34
N THR A 324 2.03 1.41 -3.13
CA THR A 324 1.41 1.17 -1.82
C THR A 324 0.17 0.31 -2.01
N MET A 325 -0.26 -0.36 -0.95
CA MET A 325 -1.48 -1.14 -0.93
C MET A 325 -2.32 -0.80 0.28
N ALA A 326 -3.63 -0.94 0.16
CA ALA A 326 -4.56 -0.91 1.27
C ALA A 326 -5.58 -2.03 1.09
N SER A 327 -5.88 -2.78 2.16
CA SER A 327 -6.89 -3.83 2.14
C SER A 327 -8.07 -3.42 3.03
N SER A 328 -9.29 -3.64 2.53
CA SER A 328 -10.49 -3.55 3.36
C SER A 328 -10.58 -4.80 4.22
N THR A 329 -10.19 -4.70 5.49
CA THR A 329 -10.51 -5.69 6.53
C THR A 329 -11.76 -5.20 7.25
N PHE A 330 -12.84 -5.98 7.27
CA PHE A 330 -13.98 -5.69 8.14
C PHE A 330 -13.73 -6.27 9.54
#